data_AF-A0A344LCE6-F1
#
_entry.id   AF-A0A344LCE6-F1
#
_cell.length_a   1.000
_cell.length_b   1.000
_cell.length_c   1.000
_cell.angle_alpha   90.00
_cell.angle_beta   90.00
_cell.angle_gamma   90.00
#
_symmetry.space_group_name_H-M   'P 1'
#
loop_
_entity.id
_entity.type
_entity.pdbx_description
1 polymer ?
#
loop_
_entity_poly.entity_id
_entity_poly.type
_entity_poly.pdbx_seq_one_letter_code
_entity_poly.pdbx_strand_id
1 'polypeptide(L)'
;MATKITQRELRNDAPAIMRAVENGESFILTRNGTEIADLVPHRQRPEFVPAEDFLGLLADLPPTDPEEFYADLDAAVDPDPFRAAGESER
;
A
#
# COMPACT_ATOMS: atom_id res chain seq x y z
N MET A 1 -10.03 12.10 1.79
CA MET A 1 -10.15 12.76 0.47
C MET A 1 -8.92 13.61 0.28
N ALA A 2 -8.18 13.47 -0.82
CA ALA A 2 -6.92 14.20 -1.02
C ALA A 2 -7.19 15.63 -1.52
N THR A 3 -6.51 16.61 -0.92
CA THR A 3 -6.69 18.04 -1.23
C THR A 3 -5.95 18.40 -2.52
N LYS A 4 -6.61 19.08 -3.47
CA LYS A 4 -5.97 19.48 -4.73
C LYS A 4 -5.12 20.74 -4.52
N ILE A 5 -3.87 20.69 -4.95
CA ILE A 5 -2.93 21.82 -4.93
C ILE A 5 -2.38 22.06 -6.32
N THR A 6 -2.08 23.31 -6.64
CA THR A 6 -1.40 23.72 -7.87
C THR A 6 0.11 23.71 -7.69
N GLN A 7 0.85 23.67 -8.81
CA GLN A 7 2.30 23.87 -8.78
C GLN A 7 2.72 25.18 -8.08
N ARG A 8 1.90 26.24 -8.19
CA ARG A 8 2.17 27.54 -7.56
C ARG A 8 2.04 27.46 -6.04
N GLU A 9 0.99 26.82 -5.55
CA GLU A 9 0.78 26.58 -4.11
C GLU A 9 1.89 25.70 -3.55
N LEU A 10 2.26 24.62 -4.25
CA LEU A 10 3.38 23.78 -3.85
C LEU A 10 4.68 24.59 -3.70
N ARG A 11 4.99 25.50 -4.62
CA ARG A 11 6.20 26.34 -4.53
C ARG A 11 6.14 27.35 -3.39
N ASN A 12 4.98 27.94 -3.15
CA ASN A 12 4.82 29.02 -2.17
C ASN A 12 4.72 28.49 -0.73
N ASP A 13 4.07 27.34 -0.55
CA ASP A 13 3.70 26.78 0.75
C ASP A 13 4.38 25.42 1.02
N ALA A 14 5.47 25.10 0.30
CA ALA A 14 6.22 23.85 0.42
C ALA A 14 6.48 23.44 1.89
N PRO A 15 6.95 24.32 2.79
CA PRO A 15 7.21 23.91 4.18
C PRO A 15 5.96 23.47 4.95
N ALA A 16 4.81 24.10 4.69
CA ALA A 16 3.56 23.74 5.33
C ALA A 16 2.99 22.44 4.76
N ILE A 17 3.04 22.28 3.44
CA ILE A 17 2.60 21.07 2.75
C ILE A 17 3.42 19.85 3.17
N MET A 18 4.75 19.97 3.24
CA MET A 18 5.64 18.88 3.68
C MET A 18 5.31 18.44 5.11
N ARG A 19 5.10 19.38 6.04
CA ARG A 19 4.67 19.07 7.41
C ARG A 19 3.30 18.40 7.45
N ALA A 20 2.35 18.83 6.62
CA ALA A 20 1.04 18.20 6.53
C ALA A 20 1.16 16.74 6.06
N VAL A 21 2.00 16.48 5.05
CA VAL A 21 2.31 15.12 4.57
C VAL A 21 2.99 14.29 5.65
N GLU A 22 3.96 14.83 6.38
CA GLU A 22 4.59 14.15 7.52
C GLU A 22 3.56 13.75 8.60
N ASN A 23 2.51 14.55 8.78
CA ASN A 23 1.41 14.26 9.70
C ASN A 23 0.31 13.35 9.11
N GLY A 24 0.50 12.83 7.90
CA GLY A 24 -0.41 11.86 7.29
C GLY A 24 -1.37 12.42 6.24
N GLU A 25 -1.32 13.73 5.95
CA GLU A 25 -2.19 14.34 4.93
C GLU A 25 -1.72 13.99 3.50
N SER A 26 -2.64 13.97 2.55
CA SER A 26 -2.37 13.64 1.15
C SER A 26 -2.93 14.68 0.21
N PHE A 27 -2.18 14.99 -0.85
CA PHE A 27 -2.52 16.04 -1.82
C PHE A 27 -2.46 15.51 -3.26
N ILE A 28 -3.32 16.08 -4.12
CA ILE A 28 -3.27 15.86 -5.57
C ILE A 28 -2.64 17.10 -6.20
N LEU A 29 -1.47 16.95 -6.82
CA LEU A 29 -0.80 18.01 -7.54
C LEU A 29 -1.42 18.20 -8.93
N THR A 30 -1.70 19.45 -9.25
CA THR A 30 -2.29 19.85 -10.53
C THR A 30 -1.41 20.86 -11.28
N ARG A 31 -1.46 20.79 -12.61
CA ARG A 31 -0.91 21.79 -13.53
C ARG A 31 -1.98 22.19 -14.52
N ASN A 32 -2.37 23.47 -14.53
CA ASN A 32 -3.44 24.00 -15.37
C ASN A 32 -4.78 23.24 -15.21
N GLY A 33 -5.10 22.79 -13.99
CA GLY A 33 -6.32 22.03 -13.69
C GLY A 33 -6.25 20.53 -14.00
N THR A 34 -5.20 20.06 -14.68
CA THR A 34 -4.95 18.63 -14.88
C THR A 34 -4.19 18.04 -13.70
N GLU A 35 -4.67 16.92 -13.17
CA GLU A 35 -4.01 16.14 -12.11
C GLU A 35 -2.77 15.44 -12.69
N ILE A 36 -1.63 15.58 -12.02
CA ILE A 36 -0.33 15.07 -12.54
C ILE A 36 0.42 14.17 -11.58
N ALA A 37 0.18 14.28 -10.27
CA ALA A 37 0.86 13.48 -9.27
C ALA A 37 0.09 13.49 -7.94
N ASP A 38 0.31 12.45 -7.14
CA ASP A 38 -0.10 12.41 -5.74
C ASP A 38 1.09 12.67 -4.84
N LEU A 39 0.90 13.49 -3.82
CA LEU A 39 1.83 13.69 -2.73
C LEU A 39 1.24 13.02 -1.49
N VAL A 40 1.74 11.83 -1.18
CA VAL A 40 1.25 11.00 -0.08
C VAL A 40 2.36 10.75 0.95
N PRO A 41 2.02 10.54 2.23
CA PRO A 41 2.99 10.15 3.23
C PRO A 41 3.61 8.80 2.86
N HIS A 42 4.92 8.65 3.08
CA HIS A 42 5.53 7.33 3.04
C HIS A 42 4.98 6.50 4.20
N ARG A 43 4.12 5.54 3.88
CA ARG A 43 3.72 4.52 4.84
C ARG A 43 4.85 3.50 4.93
N GLN A 44 5.53 3.44 6.06
CA GLN A 44 6.17 2.19 6.43
C GLN A 44 5.04 1.17 6.58
N ARG A 45 5.00 0.19 5.67
CA ARG A 45 4.21 -1.00 5.98
C ARG A 45 4.78 -1.53 7.28
N PRO A 46 3.96 -1.73 8.33
CA PRO A 46 4.45 -2.48 9.47
C PRO A 46 4.96 -3.82 8.92
N GLU A 47 6.26 -4.09 9.03
CA GLU A 47 6.81 -5.41 8.73
C GLU A 47 6.13 -6.48 9.60
N PHE A 48 5.65 -6.05 10.77
CA PHE A 48 4.93 -6.88 11.73
C PHE A 48 3.66 -6.16 12.19
N VAL A 49 2.51 -6.80 11.96
CA VAL A 49 1.24 -6.45 12.59
C VAL A 49 1.09 -7.24 13.89
N PRO A 50 0.57 -6.62 14.98
CA PRO A 50 0.17 -7.37 16.17
C PRO A 50 -0.77 -8.52 15.81
N ALA A 51 -0.57 -9.68 16.44
CA ALA A 51 -1.37 -10.87 16.14
C ALA A 51 -2.87 -10.62 16.36
N GLU A 52 -3.24 -9.79 17.35
CA GLU A 52 -4.62 -9.41 17.64
C GLU A 52 -5.28 -8.61 16.50
N ASP A 53 -4.56 -7.64 15.92
CA ASP A 53 -5.06 -6.86 14.78
C ASP A 53 -5.25 -7.74 13.55
N PHE A 54 -4.30 -8.64 13.31
CA PHE A 54 -4.37 -9.59 12.20
C PHE A 54 -5.55 -10.57 12.36
N LEU A 55 -5.73 -11.14 13.55
CA LEU A 55 -6.87 -12.00 13.84
C LEU A 55 -8.20 -11.24 13.76
N GLY A 56 -8.23 -9.97 14.18
CA GLY A 56 -9.40 -9.10 14.05
C GLY A 56 -9.80 -8.87 12.59
N LEU A 57 -8.84 -8.69 11.69
CA LEU A 57 -9.10 -8.57 10.25
C LEU A 57 -9.67 -9.85 9.64
N LEU A 58 -9.28 -11.02 10.16
CA LEU A 58 -9.72 -12.32 9.68
C LEU A 58 -11.04 -12.80 10.31
N ALA A 59 -11.54 -12.12 11.34
CA ALA A 59 -12.68 -12.58 12.14
C ALA A 59 -13.98 -12.72 11.34
N ASP A 60 -14.16 -11.90 10.31
CA ASP A 60 -15.36 -11.88 9.45
C ASP A 60 -15.24 -12.79 8.22
N LEU A 61 -14.13 -13.53 8.08
CA LEU A 61 -13.98 -14.46 6.97
C LEU A 61 -14.91 -15.67 7.12
N PRO A 62 -15.40 -16.22 5.98
CA PRO A 62 -16.13 -17.47 6.02
C PRO A 62 -15.25 -18.59 6.60
N PRO A 63 -15.86 -19.59 7.26
CA PRO A 63 -15.11 -20.77 7.71
C PRO A 63 -14.53 -21.49 6.50
N THR A 64 -13.21 -21.67 6.50
CA THR A 64 -12.47 -22.34 5.43
C THR A 64 -11.89 -23.65 5.96
N ASP A 65 -11.93 -24.71 5.16
CA ASP A 65 -11.19 -25.94 5.46
C ASP A 65 -9.68 -25.67 5.31
N PRO A 66 -8.89 -25.84 6.39
CA PRO A 66 -7.46 -25.60 6.34
C PRO A 66 -6.75 -26.46 5.27
N GLU A 67 -7.15 -27.73 5.11
CA GLU A 67 -6.44 -28.63 4.17
C GLU A 67 -6.65 -28.20 2.72
N GLU A 68 -7.90 -27.85 2.36
CA GLU A 68 -8.23 -27.33 1.02
C GLU A 68 -7.52 -25.99 0.75
N PHE A 69 -7.52 -25.09 1.73
CA PHE A 69 -6.86 -23.80 1.61
C PHE A 69 -5.35 -23.90 1.36
N TYR A 70 -4.65 -24.76 2.10
CA TYR A 70 -3.21 -24.95 1.90
C TYR A 70 -2.90 -25.64 0.58
N ALA A 71 -3.73 -26.60 0.14
CA ALA A 71 -3.58 -27.23 -1.17
C ALA A 71 -3.74 -26.21 -2.32
N ASP A 72 -4.70 -25.30 -2.21
CA ASP A 72 -4.90 -24.21 -3.19
C ASP A 72 -3.72 -23.23 -3.22
N LEU A 73 -3.17 -22.87 -2.05
CA LEU A 73 -1.99 -22.02 -1.96
C LEU A 73 -0.75 -22.66 -2.58
N ASP A 74 -0.48 -23.92 -2.27
CA ASP A 74 0.66 -24.67 -2.82
C ASP A 74 0.55 -24.82 -4.34
N ALA A 75 -0.67 -24.91 -4.89
CA ALA A 75 -0.91 -24.94 -6.33
C ALA A 75 -0.73 -23.56 -7.00
N ALA A 76 -1.02 -22.47 -6.28
CA ALA A 76 -1.09 -21.12 -6.86
C ALA A 76 0.15 -20.26 -6.63
N VAL A 77 0.95 -20.55 -5.60
CA VAL A 77 2.07 -19.71 -5.16
C VAL A 77 3.38 -20.48 -5.23
N ASP A 78 4.38 -19.91 -5.90
CA ASP A 78 5.75 -20.42 -5.80
C ASP A 78 6.33 -20.04 -4.43
N PRO A 79 6.74 -21.01 -3.58
CA PRO A 79 7.25 -20.73 -2.25
C PRO A 79 8.63 -20.04 -2.27
N ASP A 80 9.31 -19.94 -3.42
CA ASP A 80 10.56 -19.19 -3.53
C ASP A 80 10.31 -17.73 -3.95
N PRO A 81 10.38 -16.77 -3.01
CA PRO A 81 10.16 -15.35 -3.32
C PRO A 81 11.26 -14.73 -4.18
N PHE A 82 12.34 -15.45 -4.47
CA PHE A 82 13.47 -15.01 -5.30
C PHE A 82 13.56 -15.71 -6.65
N ARG A 83 12.73 -16.73 -6.91
CA ARG A 83 12.67 -17.40 -8.21
C ARG A 83 11.98 -16.49 -9.23
N ALA A 84 12.73 -16.06 -10.25
CA ALA A 84 12.15 -15.29 -11.34
C ALA A 84 11.30 -16.20 -12.25
N ALA A 85 10.23 -15.67 -12.83
CA ALA A 85 9.42 -16.39 -13.81
C ALA A 85 10.29 -16.90 -14.97
N GLY A 86 10.60 -18.20 -14.98
CA GLY A 86 11.39 -18.85 -16.02
C GLY A 86 12.52 -19.79 -15.56
N GLU A 87 12.84 -19.87 -14.26
CA GLU A 87 13.79 -20.86 -13.76
C GLU A 87 13.08 -22.18 -13.44
N SER A 88 13.19 -23.17 -14.34
CA SER A 88 12.77 -24.55 -14.05
C SER A 88 13.84 -25.28 -13.25
N GLU A 89 13.37 -26.08 -12.27
CA GLU A 89 14.15 -27.11 -11.57
C GLU A 89 14.90 -27.99 -12.58
N ARG A 90 16.21 -28.14 -12.38
CA ARG A 90 17.03 -29.13 -13.10
C ARG A 90 17.00 -30.46 -12.37
#